data_AF-A0A352BU26-F1
#
_entry.id   AF-A0A352BU26-F1
#
_cell.length_a   1.000
_cell.length_b   1.000
_cell.length_c   1.000
_cell.angle_alpha   90.00
_cell.angle_beta   90.00
_cell.angle_gamma   90.00
#
_symmetry.space_group_name_H-M   'P 1'
#
loop_
_entity.id
_entity.type
_entity.pdbx_description
1 polymer ?
#
loop_
_entity_poly.entity_id
_entity_poly.type
_entity_poly.pdbx_seq_one_letter_code
_entity_poly.pdbx_strand_id
1 'polypeptide(L)' 'MSVLNRAAKALKHPIFQTVARIADDLGLETYVIGGYVRDALLERSNAKDIDFVAIGSGIELAKA' A
#
# COMPACT_ATOMS: atom_id res chain seq x y z
N MET A 1 -8.91 -12.41 -14.95
CA MET A 1 -7.82 -12.41 -13.95
C MET A 1 -8.45 -12.52 -12.57
N SER A 2 -7.81 -13.23 -11.64
CA SER A 2 -8.24 -13.24 -10.24
C SER A 2 -8.08 -11.85 -9.62
N VAL A 3 -8.85 -11.56 -8.56
CA VAL A 3 -8.74 -10.33 -7.76
C VAL A 3 -7.30 -10.10 -7.28
N LEU A 4 -6.62 -11.18 -6.86
CA LEU A 4 -5.22 -11.17 -6.43
C LEU A 4 -4.26 -10.70 -7.53
N ASN A 5 -4.48 -11.14 -8.78
CA ASN A 5 -3.64 -10.72 -9.90
C ASN A 5 -3.77 -9.22 -10.20
N ARG A 6 -4.92 -8.61 -9.91
CA ARG A 6 -5.13 -7.16 -10.08
C ARG A 6 -4.38 -6.36 -9.00
N ALA A 7 -4.47 -6.79 -7.74
CA ALA A 7 -3.77 -6.15 -6.64
C ALA A 7 -2.24 -6.19 -6.82
N ALA A 8 -1.69 -7.35 -7.21
CA ALA A 8 -0.25 -7.49 -7.46
C ALA A 8 0.25 -6.57 -8.60
N LYS A 9 -0.58 -6.32 -9.61
CA LYS A 9 -0.24 -5.40 -10.70
C LYS A 9 -0.20 -3.93 -10.25
N ALA A 10 -0.99 -3.56 -9.25
CA ALA A 10 -1.00 -2.20 -8.71
C ALA A 10 0.22 -1.90 -7.83
N LEU A 11 0.77 -2.89 -7.14
CA LEU A 11 1.90 -2.73 -6.21
C LEU A 11 3.28 -2.62 -6.88
N LYS A 12 3.37 -2.02 -8.08
CA LYS A 12 4.63 -1.89 -8.84
C LYS A 12 5.45 -0.64 -8.50
N HIS A 13 4.83 0.36 -7.89
CA HIS A 13 5.55 1.59 -7.55
C HIS A 13 6.58 1.31 -6.44
N PRO A 14 7.84 1.79 -6.54
CA PRO A 14 8.89 1.49 -5.56
C PRO A 14 8.52 1.84 -4.11
N ILE A 15 7.63 2.82 -3.92
CA ILE A 15 7.16 3.23 -2.58
C ILE A 15 6.63 2.06 -1.74
N PHE A 16 5.98 1.07 -2.36
CA PHE A 16 5.43 -0.08 -1.63
C PHE A 16 6.52 -0.94 -1.02
N GLN A 17 7.64 -1.13 -1.73
CA GLN A 17 8.80 -1.86 -1.19
C GLN A 17 9.50 -1.07 -0.08
N THR A 18 9.61 0.25 -0.25
CA THR A 18 10.18 1.13 0.78
C THR A 18 9.37 1.06 2.07
N VAL A 19 8.05 1.26 1.98
CA VAL A 19 7.16 1.23 3.15
C VAL A 19 7.11 -0.17 3.76
N ALA A 20 7.05 -1.24 2.96
CA ALA A 20 7.08 -2.61 3.46
C ALA A 20 8.34 -2.89 4.28
N ARG A 21 9.52 -2.51 3.78
CA ARG A 21 10.78 -2.70 4.51
C ARG A 21 10.81 -1.92 5.82
N ILE A 22 10.39 -0.65 5.82
CA ILE A 22 10.38 0.16 7.04
C ILE A 22 9.35 -0.40 8.05
N ALA A 23 8.20 -0.84 7.56
CA ALA A 23 7.19 -1.49 8.39
C ALA A 23 7.73 -2.78 9.03
N ASP A 24 8.45 -3.61 8.28
CA ASP A 24 9.11 -4.83 8.79
C ASP A 24 10.19 -4.48 9.83
N ASP A 25 11.03 -3.48 9.57
CA ASP A 25 12.08 -3.02 10.50
C ASP A 25 11.49 -2.50 11.82
N LEU A 26 10.30 -1.88 11.78
CA LEU A 26 9.57 -1.38 12.94
C LEU A 26 8.63 -2.43 13.57
N GLY A 27 8.44 -3.59 12.95
CA GLY A 27 7.48 -4.62 13.39
C GLY A 27 6.02 -4.18 13.31
N LEU A 28 5.67 -3.31 12.35
CA LEU A 28 4.32 -2.77 12.17
C LEU A 28 3.59 -3.48 11.02
N GLU A 29 2.42 -4.05 11.29
CA GLU A 29 1.53 -4.48 10.20
C GLU A 29 1.02 -3.26 9.43
N THR A 30 1.35 -3.17 8.14
CA THR A 30 1.03 -2.00 7.31
C THR A 30 0.37 -2.41 6.01
N TYR A 31 -0.72 -1.72 5.66
CA TYR A 31 -1.58 -2.07 4.53
C TYR A 31 -1.85 -0.86 3.64
N VAL A 32 -1.85 -1.07 2.33
CA VAL A 32 -2.40 -0.10 1.37
C VAL A 32 -3.91 -0.20 1.41
N ILE A 33 -4.61 0.92 1.54
CA ILE A 33 -6.07 0.97 1.65
C ILE A 33 -6.67 2.04 0.72
N GLY A 34 -7.96 2.32 0.90
CA GLY A 34 -8.61 3.48 0.32
C GLY A 34 -8.91 3.37 -1.18
N GLY A 35 -8.96 4.54 -1.82
CA GLY A 35 -9.33 4.67 -3.23
C GLY A 35 -8.38 3.93 -4.17
N TYR A 36 -7.10 3.87 -3.80
CA TYR A 36 -6.07 3.17 -4.56
C TYR A 36 -6.40 1.69 -4.76
N VAL A 37 -6.76 0.98 -3.68
CA VAL A 37 -7.11 -0.45 -3.74
C VAL A 37 -8.39 -0.65 -4.55
N ARG A 38 -9.43 0.16 -4.30
CA ARG A 38 -10.69 0.09 -5.06
C ARG A 38 -10.43 0.24 -6.56
N ASP A 39 -9.69 1.28 -6.95
CA ASP A 39 -9.48 1.61 -8.35
C ASP A 39 -8.58 0.58 -9.04
N ALA A 40 -7.60 0.00 -8.34
CA ALA A 40 -6.83 -1.15 -8.80
C ALA A 40 -7.72 -2.39 -9.08
N LEU A 41 -8.65 -2.71 -8.17
CA LEU A 41 -9.55 -3.85 -8.33
C LEU A 41 -10.59 -3.66 -9.44
N LEU A 42 -11.02 -2.42 -9.65
CA LEU A 42 -11.95 -2.00 -10.72
C LEU A 42 -11.24 -1.68 -12.05
N GLU A 43 -9.93 -1.87 -12.14
CA GLU A 43 -9.12 -1.60 -13.34
C GLU A 43 -9.24 -0.15 -13.85
N ARG A 44 -9.32 0.81 -12.92
CA ARG A 44 -9.38 2.25 -13.20
C ARG A 44 -7.96 2.84 -13.25
N SER A 45 -7.67 3.66 -14.24
CA SER A 45 -6.32 4.17 -14.56
C SER A 45 -5.96 5.50 -13.89
N ASN A 46 -6.72 5.93 -12.89
CA ASN A 46 -6.71 7.29 -12.34
C ASN A 46 -6.50 7.34 -10.81
N ALA A 47 -5.91 6.31 -10.22
CA ALA A 47 -5.49 6.36 -8.81
C ALA A 47 -4.30 7.33 -8.67
N LYS A 48 -4.50 8.42 -7.93
CA LYS A 48 -3.49 9.48 -7.73
C LYS A 48 -2.85 9.44 -6.35
N ASP A 49 -3.63 9.07 -5.34
CA ASP A 49 -3.22 9.12 -3.94
C ASP A 49 -3.09 7.68 -3.38
N ILE A 50 -2.07 7.47 -2.55
CA ILE A 50 -1.81 6.18 -1.89
C ILE A 50 -1.97 6.39 -0.38
N ASP A 51 -2.91 5.68 0.21
CA ASP A 51 -3.16 5.69 1.65
C ASP A 51 -2.63 4.41 2.29
N PHE A 52 -1.90 4.56 3.39
CA PHE A 52 -1.44 3.44 4.22
C PHE A 52 -2.14 3.48 5.58
N VAL A 53 -2.52 2.31 6.09
CA VAL A 53 -2.87 2.12 7.50
C VAL A 53 -1.82 1.25 8.16
N ALA A 54 -1.35 1.66 9.34
CA ALA A 54 -0.42 0.89 10.16
C ALA A 54 -1.12 0.50 11.46
N ILE A 55 -0.96 -0.76 11.87
CA ILE A 55 -1.38 -1.23 13.19
C ILE A 55 -0.29 -0.87 14.19
N GLY A 56 -0.40 0.32 14.77
CA GLY A 56 0.59 0.93 15.66
C GLY A 56 0.75 2.42 15.39
N SER A 57 1.97 2.95 15.52
CA SER A 57 2.24 4.38 15.30
C SER A 57 2.49 4.69 13.83
N GLY A 58 1.47 5.16 13.12
CA GLY A 58 1.61 5.66 11.75
C GLY A 58 2.55 6.87 11.63
N ILE A 59 2.73 7.64 12.72
CA ILE A 59 3.65 8.78 12.74
C ILE A 59 5.11 8.32 12.75
N GLU A 60 5.42 7.23 13.46
CA GLU A 60 6.77 6.66 13.46
C GLU A 60 7.11 6.07 12.09
N LEU A 61 6.18 5.29 11.51
CA LEU A 61 6.32 4.78 10.14
C LEU A 61 6.60 5.90 9.13
N ALA A 62 5.94 7.05 9.27
CA ALA A 62 6.11 8.18 8.35
C ALA A 62 7.43 8.95 8.52
N LYS A 63 8.12 8.80 9.67
CA LYS A 63 9.37 9.53 9.97
C LYS A 63 10.64 8.72 9.68
N ALA A 64 10.56 7.39 9.69
CA ALA A 64 11.66 6.47 9.44
C ALA A 64 12.02 6.39 7.95
#